data_AF-A0A4Y2AVJ8-F1
#
_entry.id   AF-A0A4Y2AVJ8-F1
#
_cell.length_a   1.000
_cell.length_b   1.000
_cell.length_c   1.000
_cell.angle_alpha   90.00
_cell.angle_beta   90.00
_cell.angle_gamma   90.00
#
_symmetry.space_group_name_H-M   'P 1'
#
loop_
_entity.id
_entity.type
_entity.pdbx_description
1 polymer ?
#
loop_
_entity_poly.entity_id
_entity_poly.type
_entity_poly.pdbx_seq_one_letter_code
_entity_poly.pdbx_strand_id
1 'polypeptide(L)'
;MLHCFPEPLKKAIIVLSDKDGKEADEIKPYRPVTLLPTIDKLLEQILLRRLNHALKRKNILHHNQLGFRDGRSTDDAIHQSVEKTQDAKNKKLHKMASPWTSKEPLTICNIIQFAIDLMKSSTLSYNRSP
;
A
#
# COMPACT_ATOMS: atom_id res chain seq x y z
N MET A 1 -25.78 -9.26 -15.04
CA MET A 1 -26.09 -9.01 -13.61
C MET A 1 -24.80 -9.08 -12.80
N LEU A 2 -24.09 -7.98 -12.68
CA LEU A 2 -23.02 -7.78 -11.67
C LEU A 2 -23.33 -6.40 -11.13
N HIS A 3 -23.34 -6.18 -9.81
CA HIS A 3 -23.33 -4.88 -9.10
C HIS A 3 -24.15 -4.89 -7.78
N CYS A 4 -24.54 -6.04 -7.21
CA CYS A 4 -25.00 -6.04 -5.82
C CYS A 4 -23.83 -6.49 -4.92
N PHE A 5 -23.18 -5.51 -4.28
CA PHE A 5 -22.34 -5.81 -3.12
C PHE A 5 -23.28 -6.05 -1.94
N PRO A 6 -23.13 -7.13 -1.17
CA PRO A 6 -24.08 -7.48 -0.11
C PRO A 6 -24.22 -6.37 0.93
N GLU A 7 -25.45 -5.99 1.28
CA GLU A 7 -25.73 -4.96 2.29
C GLU A 7 -25.02 -5.19 3.64
N PRO A 8 -24.93 -6.43 4.17
CA PRO A 8 -24.21 -6.65 5.44
C PRO A 8 -22.71 -6.33 5.36
N LEU A 9 -22.11 -6.45 4.17
CA LEU A 9 -20.68 -6.16 3.93
C LEU A 9 -20.42 -4.66 3.71
N LYS A 10 -21.48 -3.86 3.48
CA LYS A 10 -21.36 -2.39 3.37
C LYS A 10 -21.27 -1.70 4.73
N LYS A 11 -21.60 -2.41 5.81
CA LYS A 11 -21.66 -1.85 7.16
C LYS A 11 -20.38 -2.18 7.91
N ALA A 12 -19.74 -1.15 8.44
CA ALA A 12 -18.53 -1.29 9.26
C ALA A 12 -18.61 -0.40 10.50
N ILE A 13 -17.92 -0.79 11.57
CA ILE A 13 -17.89 -0.04 12.82
C ILE A 13 -16.67 0.88 12.79
N ILE A 14 -16.86 2.18 13.02
CA ILE A 14 -15.74 3.13 13.13
C ILE A 14 -15.39 3.29 14.60
N VAL A 15 -14.15 2.96 14.96
CA VAL A 15 -13.60 3.17 16.30
C VAL A 15 -12.56 4.27 16.22
N LEU A 16 -12.70 5.28 17.09
CA LEU A 16 -11.72 6.37 17.18
C LEU A 16 -10.58 5.93 18.11
N SER A 17 -9.37 5.82 17.57
CA SER A 17 -8.16 5.60 18.37
C SER A 17 -7.50 6.93 18.66
N ASP A 18 -7.20 7.20 19.92
CA ASP A 18 -6.39 8.37 20.28
C ASP A 18 -4.93 8.16 19.87
N LYS A 19 -4.21 9.26 19.69
CA LYS A 19 -2.76 9.25 19.55
C LYS A 19 -2.19 9.56 20.93
N ASP A 20 -1.58 8.56 21.57
CA ASP A 20 -1.05 8.64 22.93
C ASP A 20 -0.28 9.94 23.20
N GLY A 21 -0.69 10.67 24.25
CA GLY A 21 0.13 11.69 24.90
C GLY A 21 -0.25 13.17 24.70
N LYS A 22 -1.52 13.53 24.48
CA LYS A 22 -1.95 14.93 24.51
C LYS A 22 -3.15 15.17 25.43
N GLU A 23 -3.09 16.27 26.18
CA GLU A 23 -4.16 16.77 27.04
C GLU A 23 -5.47 16.93 26.26
N ALA A 24 -6.59 16.58 26.90
CA ALA A 24 -7.92 16.43 26.30
C ALA A 24 -8.57 17.75 25.78
N ASP A 25 -7.83 18.86 25.77
CA ASP A 25 -8.31 20.21 25.40
C ASP A 25 -8.03 20.60 23.94
N GLU A 26 -7.24 19.83 23.19
CA GLU A 26 -7.04 20.06 21.75
C GLU A 26 -8.00 19.21 20.90
N ILE A 27 -8.79 19.85 20.03
CA ILE A 27 -9.58 19.16 19.00
C ILE A 27 -8.61 18.50 18.00
N LYS A 28 -8.35 17.20 18.22
CA LYS A 28 -7.74 16.17 17.35
C LYS A 28 -6.34 15.73 17.80
N PRO A 29 -6.24 14.43 18.14
CA PRO A 29 -5.58 13.55 17.18
C PRO A 29 -6.22 12.15 17.02
N TYR A 30 -7.55 12.04 16.92
CA TYR A 30 -8.18 10.73 16.66
C TYR A 30 -7.85 10.18 15.26
N ARG A 31 -7.44 8.92 15.21
CA ARG A 31 -7.33 8.11 13.99
C ARG A 31 -8.53 7.17 13.93
N PRO A 32 -9.49 7.39 13.01
CA PRO A 32 -10.58 6.45 12.85
C PRO A 32 -10.05 5.13 12.28
N VAL A 33 -10.34 4.03 12.96
CA VAL A 33 -10.10 2.66 12.51
C VAL A 33 -11.44 2.05 12.15
N THR A 34 -11.56 1.55 10.92
CA THR A 34 -12.77 0.86 10.46
C THR A 34 -12.64 -0.63 10.76
N LEU A 35 -13.52 -1.16 11.59
CA LEU A 35 -13.63 -2.59 11.88
C LEU A 35 -14.62 -3.22 10.91
N LEU A 36 -14.06 -3.97 9.97
CA LEU A 36 -14.85 -4.73 9.01
C LEU A 36 -15.38 -6.04 9.62
N PRO A 37 -16.55 -6.52 9.17
CA PRO A 37 -17.02 -7.87 9.41
C PRO A 37 -15.95 -8.93 9.08
N THR A 38 -15.98 -10.07 9.76
CA THR A 38 -14.99 -11.16 9.57
C THR A 38 -14.92 -11.64 8.12
N ILE A 39 -16.06 -11.68 7.43
CA ILE A 39 -16.16 -12.09 6.03
C ILE A 39 -15.41 -11.11 5.12
N ASP A 40 -15.53 -9.79 5.35
CA ASP A 40 -14.82 -8.78 4.58
C ASP A 40 -13.32 -8.85 4.80
N LYS A 41 -12.87 -9.04 6.05
CA LYS A 41 -11.44 -9.26 6.35
C LYS A 41 -10.87 -10.47 5.62
N LEU A 42 -11.64 -11.55 5.52
CA LEU A 42 -11.22 -12.74 4.76
C LEU A 42 -11.12 -12.43 3.26
N LEU A 43 -12.09 -11.72 2.71
CA LEU A 43 -12.08 -11.30 1.31
C LEU A 43 -10.87 -10.39 1.01
N GLU A 44 -10.59 -9.42 1.88
CA GLU A 44 -9.42 -8.54 1.79
C GLU A 44 -8.12 -9.35 1.79
N GLN A 45 -7.98 -10.34 2.67
CA GLN A 45 -6.80 -11.20 2.70
C GLN A 45 -6.61 -11.98 1.40
N ILE A 46 -7.70 -12.51 0.82
CA ILE A 46 -7.65 -13.22 -0.48
C ILE A 46 -7.22 -12.26 -1.59
N LEU A 47 -7.82 -11.07 -1.64
CA LEU A 47 -7.49 -10.04 -2.63
C LEU A 47 -6.04 -9.57 -2.50
N LEU A 48 -5.59 -9.30 -1.28
CA LEU A 48 -4.22 -8.89 -0.97
C LEU A 48 -3.20 -9.93 -1.45
N ARG A 49 -3.44 -11.22 -1.17
CA ARG A 49 -2.57 -12.32 -1.64
C ARG A 49 -2.48 -12.37 -3.16
N ARG A 50 -3.62 -12.26 -3.85
CA ARG A 50 -3.68 -12.27 -5.32
C ARG A 50 -2.97 -11.06 -5.92
N LEU A 51 -3.21 -9.87 -5.37
CA LEU A 51 -2.58 -8.63 -5.81
C LEU A 51 -1.07 -8.70 -5.61
N ASN A 52 -0.59 -9.11 -4.43
CA ASN A 52 0.84 -9.26 -4.16
C ASN A 52 1.50 -10.28 -5.08
N HIS A 53 0.85 -11.41 -5.37
CA HIS A 53 1.36 -12.37 -6.33
C HIS A 53 1.51 -11.76 -7.74
N ALA A 54 0.49 -11.02 -8.19
CA ALA A 54 0.50 -10.38 -9.50
C ALA A 54 1.55 -9.26 -9.60
N LEU A 55 1.69 -8.44 -8.57
CA LEU A 55 2.68 -7.36 -8.47
C LEU A 55 4.12 -7.91 -8.51
N LYS A 56 4.39 -9.01 -7.79
CA LYS A 56 5.70 -9.70 -7.81
C LYS A 56 5.98 -10.30 -9.19
N ARG A 57 5.01 -11.01 -9.77
CA ARG A 57 5.16 -11.65 -11.08
C ARG A 57 5.45 -10.67 -12.22
N LYS A 58 4.86 -9.47 -12.17
CA LYS A 58 5.04 -8.44 -13.19
C LYS A 58 6.12 -7.41 -12.82
N ASN A 59 6.81 -7.59 -11.70
CA ASN A 59 7.84 -6.70 -11.17
C ASN A 59 7.42 -5.21 -11.16
N ILE A 60 6.19 -4.94 -10.75
CA ILE A 60 5.60 -3.59 -10.79
C ILE A 60 6.13 -2.70 -9.66
N LEU A 61 6.55 -3.30 -8.54
CA LEU A 61 7.02 -2.54 -7.38
C LEU A 61 8.44 -2.03 -7.59
N HIS A 62 8.64 -0.73 -7.43
CA HIS A 62 9.94 -0.09 -7.56
C HIS A 62 10.97 -0.71 -6.59
N HIS A 63 12.24 -0.78 -7.00
CA HIS A 63 13.29 -1.42 -6.18
C HIS A 63 13.57 -0.70 -4.85
N ASN A 64 13.33 0.62 -4.79
CA ASN A 64 13.43 1.42 -3.56
C ASN A 64 12.13 1.39 -2.71
N GLN A 65 11.06 0.74 -3.18
CA GLN A 65 9.85 0.57 -2.37
C GLN A 65 10.02 -0.61 -1.43
N LEU A 66 10.24 -0.30 -0.15
CA LEU A 66 10.54 -1.26 0.91
C LEU A 66 9.37 -1.47 1.87
N GLY A 67 8.52 -0.45 2.05
CA GLY A 67 7.30 -0.57 2.85
C GLY A 67 6.27 -1.49 2.20
N PHE A 68 5.53 -2.23 3.04
CA PHE A 68 4.45 -3.15 2.64
C PHE A 68 4.86 -4.21 1.61
N ARG A 69 6.13 -4.62 1.62
CA ARG A 69 6.70 -5.62 0.70
C ARG A 69 7.27 -6.78 1.49
N ASP A 70 6.86 -8.00 1.14
CA ASP A 70 7.39 -9.21 1.80
C ASP A 70 8.91 -9.30 1.66
N GLY A 71 9.58 -9.67 2.75
CA GLY A 71 11.03 -9.80 2.81
C GLY A 71 11.79 -8.47 2.78
N ARG A 72 11.10 -7.34 2.98
CA ARG A 72 11.70 -6.02 3.19
C ARG A 72 11.22 -5.43 4.51
N SER A 73 12.11 -4.71 5.16
CA SER A 73 11.89 -4.10 6.47
C SER A 73 12.27 -2.63 6.46
N THR A 74 11.91 -1.91 7.51
CA THR A 74 12.37 -0.53 7.74
C THR A 74 13.89 -0.47 7.91
N ASP A 75 14.49 -1.52 8.45
CA ASP A 75 15.94 -1.64 8.62
C ASP A 75 16.66 -1.64 7.26
N ASP A 76 16.17 -2.42 6.30
CA ASP A 76 16.67 -2.40 4.91
C ASP A 76 16.61 -0.98 4.29
N ALA A 77 15.59 -0.20 4.64
CA ALA A 77 15.42 1.16 4.13
C ALA A 77 16.44 2.13 4.73
N ILE A 78 16.73 1.98 6.03
CA ILE A 78 17.76 2.76 6.71
C ILE A 78 19.13 2.42 6.12
N HIS A 79 19.46 1.14 6.00
CA HIS A 79 20.71 0.68 5.40
C HIS A 79 20.89 1.25 3.98
N GLN A 80 19.88 1.13 3.12
CA GLN A 80 19.93 1.67 1.77
C GLN A 80 20.10 3.21 1.76
N SER A 81 19.48 3.92 2.70
CA SER A 81 19.62 5.37 2.81
C SER A 81 21.04 5.80 3.22
N VAL A 82 21.63 5.07 4.17
CA VAL A 82 23.01 5.32 4.65
C VAL A 82 24.02 5.04 3.54
N GLU A 83 23.88 3.91 2.85
CA GLU A 83 24.75 3.51 1.74
C GLU A 83 24.75 4.56 0.62
N LYS A 84 23.56 5.00 0.19
CA LYS A 84 23.41 6.07 -0.83
C LYS A 84 24.09 7.37 -0.40
N THR A 85 24.02 7.70 0.90
CA THR A 85 24.66 8.91 1.45
C THR A 85 26.18 8.77 1.44
N GLN A 86 26.71 7.60 1.77
CA GLN A 86 28.15 7.35 1.77
C GLN A 86 28.73 7.35 0.36
N ASP A 87 28.03 6.74 -0.60
CA ASP A 87 28.43 6.75 -2.01
C ASP A 87 28.48 8.16 -2.60
N ALA A 88 27.51 9.00 -2.26
CA ALA A 88 27.49 10.40 -2.69
C ALA A 88 28.68 11.18 -2.13
N LYS A 89 29.01 10.97 -0.85
CA LYS A 89 30.20 11.57 -0.21
C LYS A 89 31.50 11.10 -0.88
N ASN A 90 31.63 9.80 -1.12
CA ASN A 90 32.82 9.21 -1.74
C ASN A 90 33.07 9.74 -3.16
N LYS A 91 32.00 10.01 -3.92
CA LYS A 91 32.05 10.57 -5.27
C LYS A 91 32.25 12.10 -5.31
N LYS A 92 32.48 12.76 -4.16
CA LYS A 92 32.51 14.22 -4.00
C LYS A 92 31.29 14.94 -4.62
N LEU A 93 30.16 14.22 -4.71
CA LEU A 93 28.91 14.79 -5.15
C LEU A 93 28.34 15.58 -3.97
N HIS A 94 28.48 16.91 -4.00
CA HIS A 94 27.82 17.85 -3.10
C HIS A 94 26.31 17.92 -3.39
N LYS A 95 25.63 16.76 -3.46
CA LYS A 95 24.18 16.73 -3.49
C LYS A 95 23.71 16.66 -2.04
N MET A 96 23.03 17.71 -1.62
CA MET A 96 22.21 17.70 -0.41
C MET A 96 21.26 16.51 -0.54
N ALA A 97 21.49 15.48 0.26
CA ALA A 97 20.62 14.32 0.36
C ALA A 97 19.30 14.81 0.98
N SER A 98 18.43 15.41 0.17
CA SER A 98 17.04 15.56 0.55
C SER A 98 16.49 14.13 0.55
N PRO A 99 16.12 13.56 1.72
CA PRO A 99 15.84 12.13 1.83
C PRO A 99 14.62 11.63 1.04
N TRP A 100 13.96 12.52 0.28
CA TRP A 100 12.64 12.30 -0.30
C TRP A 100 12.52 12.66 -1.79
N THR A 101 13.57 13.14 -2.46
CA THR A 101 13.46 13.55 -3.88
C THR A 101 13.94 12.46 -4.85
N SER A 102 13.33 11.27 -4.78
CA SER A 102 13.30 10.41 -5.98
C SER A 102 12.31 11.04 -6.95
N LYS A 103 12.82 11.76 -7.95
CA LYS A 103 12.01 12.13 -9.11
C LYS A 103 11.50 10.82 -9.72
N GLU A 104 10.17 10.76 -9.81
CA GLU A 104 9.34 9.66 -10.31
C GLU A 104 9.25 8.42 -9.41
N PRO A 105 8.41 8.45 -8.36
CA PRO A 105 7.89 7.21 -7.82
C PRO A 105 6.90 6.64 -8.83
N LEU A 106 6.85 5.32 -8.98
CA LEU A 106 5.60 4.68 -9.40
C LEU A 106 4.57 5.06 -8.34
N THR A 107 3.81 6.10 -8.65
CA THR A 107 2.79 6.70 -7.80
C THR A 107 1.82 5.60 -7.43
N ILE A 108 1.27 5.62 -6.23
CA ILE A 108 0.17 4.74 -5.80
C ILE A 108 -0.87 4.52 -6.93
N CYS A 109 -1.08 5.53 -7.78
CA CYS A 109 -1.83 5.47 -9.04
C CYS A 109 -1.51 4.28 -9.96
N ASN A 110 -0.25 3.90 -10.19
CA ASN A 110 0.10 2.80 -11.09
C ASN A 110 -0.26 1.42 -10.50
N ILE A 111 -0.14 1.28 -9.18
CA ILE A 111 -0.59 0.08 -8.46
C ILE A 111 -2.12 0.01 -8.46
N ILE A 112 -2.80 1.14 -8.25
CA ILE A 112 -4.27 1.24 -8.32
C ILE A 112 -4.75 0.91 -9.74
N GLN A 113 -4.15 1.50 -10.77
CA GLN A 113 -4.50 1.25 -12.16
C GLN A 113 -4.29 -0.22 -12.51
N PHE A 114 -3.18 -0.80 -12.09
CA PHE A 114 -2.91 -2.23 -12.24
C PHE A 114 -3.96 -3.11 -11.55
N ALA A 115 -4.38 -2.76 -10.33
CA ALA A 115 -5.42 -3.47 -9.62
C ALA A 115 -6.77 -3.39 -10.36
N ILE A 116 -7.11 -2.20 -10.87
CA ILE A 116 -8.30 -2.00 -11.70
C ILE A 116 -8.25 -2.89 -12.96
N ASP A 117 -7.11 -2.94 -13.65
CA ASP A 117 -6.95 -3.74 -14.86
C ASP A 117 -6.97 -5.26 -14.57
N LEU A 118 -6.44 -5.68 -13.43
CA LEU A 118 -6.52 -7.06 -12.95
C LEU A 118 -7.97 -7.48 -12.64
N MET A 119 -8.76 -6.57 -12.05
CA MET A 119 -10.19 -6.80 -11.78
C MET A 119 -11.01 -6.82 -13.08
N LYS A 120 -10.68 -5.99 -14.07
CA LYS A 120 -11.36 -5.98 -15.38
C LYS A 120 -11.02 -7.18 -16.27
N SER A 121 -9.80 -7.69 -16.20
CA SER A 121 -9.37 -8.85 -17.00
C SER A 121 -9.94 -10.18 -16.49
N SER A 122 -10.17 -10.30 -15.18
CA SER A 122 -10.77 -11.49 -14.57
C SER A 122 -12.28 -11.61 -14.85
N THR A 123 -13.00 -10.49 -15.00
CA THR A 123 -14.42 -10.50 -15.41
C THR A 123 -14.61 -10.84 -16.89
N LEU A 124 -13.64 -10.51 -17.75
CA LEU A 124 -13.69 -10.84 -19.18
C LEU A 124 -13.53 -12.34 -19.47
N SER A 125 -12.83 -13.08 -18.60
CA SER A 125 -12.70 -14.53 -18.70
C SER A 125 -13.98 -15.28 -18.30
N TYR A 126 -14.82 -14.69 -17.45
CA TYR A 126 -16.09 -15.30 -17.02
C TYR A 126 -17.19 -15.16 -18.08
N ASN A 127 -17.20 -14.07 -18.85
CA ASN A 127 -18.16 -13.83 -19.93
C ASN A 127 -17.84 -14.57 -21.26
N ARG A 128 -16.92 -15.53 -21.24
CA ARG A 128 -16.56 -16.39 -22.39
C ARG A 128 -16.76 -17.89 -22.13
N SER A 129 -17.61 -18.26 -21.18
CA SER A 129 -18.10 -19.64 -21.05
C SER A 129 -19.55 -19.66 -21.57
N PRO A 130 -19.89 -20.55 -22.51
CA PRO A 130 -21.25 -20.66 -23.05
C PRO A 130 -22.27 -21.10 -22.00
#